data_AF-A0A846DF36-F1
#
_entry.id   AF-A0A846DF36-F1
#
_cell.length_a   1.000
_cell.length_b   1.000
_cell.length_c   1.000
_cell.angle_alpha   90.00
_cell.angle_beta   90.00
_cell.angle_gamma   90.00
#
_symmetry.space_group_name_H-M   'P 1'
#
loop_
_entity.id
_entity.type
_entity.pdbx_description
1 polymer ?
#
loop_
_entity_poly.entity_id
_entity_poly.type
_entity_poly.pdbx_seq_one_letter_code
_entity_poly.pdbx_strand_id
1 'polypeptide(L)'
;MRVDTKTPEAVQKTGTAPIAETQQEFNWQQCWYPVTFVQDLPTDRPYSFSLYDEPLVLFRNQDGKLACLTNRCPHRAAKLSEGQIIDGKIECLYHGWQFGRDGQCLHIPQLPEDAKIPAKACVQSFTVVERQGIVWVWMGKPEAADQEGIPTVADLDNPTVASSDYMIDLPYDQTYFIENALDPSHLYISHEGTLSSRKYAQPLEMEVLESSTFGIRGRYRKTRQKNSPWVNLDFVAPNLVTYRSSSGEKSVRIGGAALYSLPLGKGKCRIIIRNYNNHSTWKLKLQPRWMEHWYRDKFLEEDLPLVVGQQAEVERLGTSLNSLYLQLKTSDMLLIEYRKWLDKFGTSLPFYQGYSTRKLSQKEREDNQQPAPLDRLRRHTQICGSCNRAYQVTNRLKTTFVGVAIALAALAIVTDGSGTELIASLGSGSAVVIATVAHQVKTHFERSYTRH
;
A
#
# COMPACT_ATOMS: atom_id res chain seq x y z
N MET A 1 -41.74 -60.95 -3.89
CA MET A 1 -42.62 -60.43 -2.82
C MET A 1 -41.72 -60.00 -1.68
N ARG A 2 -41.72 -58.79 -1.13
CA ARG A 2 -42.38 -57.51 -1.39
C ARG A 2 -41.45 -56.51 -0.69
N VAL A 3 -41.14 -55.40 -1.37
CA VAL A 3 -40.47 -54.25 -0.76
C VAL A 3 -41.50 -53.59 0.15
N ASP A 4 -41.18 -53.44 1.44
CA ASP A 4 -41.95 -52.59 2.34
C ASP A 4 -41.09 -51.40 2.76
N THR A 5 -41.49 -50.26 2.21
CA THR A 5 -41.06 -48.90 2.54
C THR A 5 -41.47 -48.54 3.97
N LYS A 6 -40.51 -48.11 4.80
CA LYS A 6 -40.79 -47.35 6.02
C LYS A 6 -40.09 -46.00 5.97
N THR A 7 -40.90 -44.96 5.81
CA THR A 7 -40.60 -43.57 6.08
C THR A 7 -40.52 -43.33 7.59
N PRO A 8 -39.59 -42.50 8.09
CA PRO A 8 -39.84 -41.68 9.27
C PRO A 8 -39.65 -40.20 8.91
N GLU A 9 -40.70 -39.39 8.98
CA GLU A 9 -41.16 -38.61 10.14
C GLU A 9 -40.46 -37.24 10.29
N ALA A 10 -41.28 -36.21 10.06
CA ALA A 10 -41.30 -34.87 10.62
C ALA A 10 -39.97 -34.19 11.01
N VAL A 11 -39.55 -33.26 10.16
CA VAL A 11 -38.60 -32.18 10.51
C VAL A 11 -39.23 -31.30 11.60
N GLN A 12 -38.73 -31.43 12.83
CA GLN A 12 -38.98 -30.46 13.90
C GLN A 12 -38.38 -29.11 13.51
N LYS A 13 -39.25 -28.09 13.38
CA LYS A 13 -38.86 -26.69 13.36
C LYS A 13 -38.37 -26.31 14.77
N THR A 14 -37.07 -26.35 15.00
CA THR A 14 -36.47 -25.66 16.14
C THR A 14 -36.33 -24.18 15.79
N GLY A 15 -37.23 -23.37 16.33
CA GLY A 15 -37.15 -21.92 16.24
C GLY A 15 -35.88 -21.42 16.92
N THR A 16 -34.99 -20.83 16.15
CA THR A 16 -33.93 -19.97 16.65
C THR A 16 -34.56 -18.66 17.11
N ALA A 17 -34.52 -18.41 18.42
CA ALA A 17 -34.75 -17.09 18.97
C ALA A 17 -33.76 -16.10 18.31
N PRO A 18 -34.18 -14.87 18.00
CA PRO A 18 -33.28 -13.89 17.41
C PRO A 18 -32.19 -13.57 18.42
N ILE A 19 -30.94 -13.88 18.06
CA ILE A 19 -29.77 -13.38 18.75
C ILE A 19 -29.85 -11.85 18.63
N ALA A 20 -29.95 -11.17 19.76
CA ALA A 20 -29.94 -9.72 19.80
C ALA A 20 -28.67 -9.23 19.09
N GLU A 21 -28.84 -8.54 17.95
CA GLU A 21 -27.79 -7.81 17.27
C GLU A 21 -27.25 -6.75 18.24
N THR A 22 -26.24 -7.11 19.01
CA THR A 22 -25.38 -6.13 19.64
C THR A 22 -24.68 -5.45 18.47
N GLN A 23 -25.08 -4.22 18.14
CA GLN A 23 -24.42 -3.41 17.11
C GLN A 23 -22.95 -3.30 17.46
N GLN A 24 -22.12 -4.14 16.83
CA GLN A 24 -20.69 -4.16 17.07
C GLN A 24 -20.14 -2.84 16.51
N GLU A 25 -19.62 -1.96 17.37
CA GLU A 25 -19.04 -0.71 16.90
C GLU A 25 -17.70 -1.00 16.21
N PHE A 26 -17.46 -0.38 15.06
CA PHE A 26 -16.16 -0.45 14.38
C PHE A 26 -15.14 0.40 15.16
N ASN A 27 -13.99 -0.18 15.49
CA ASN A 27 -12.88 0.52 16.14
C ASN A 27 -11.59 0.36 15.33
N TRP A 28 -11.14 1.46 14.74
CA TRP A 28 -9.94 1.49 13.90
C TRP A 28 -8.66 1.06 14.66
N GLN A 29 -8.58 1.26 15.97
CA GLN A 29 -7.42 0.81 16.75
C GLN A 29 -7.39 -0.72 16.90
N GLN A 30 -8.54 -1.37 16.82
CA GLN A 30 -8.68 -2.83 16.90
C GLN A 30 -8.69 -3.45 15.51
N CYS A 31 -7.76 -3.03 14.65
CA CYS A 31 -7.58 -3.52 13.30
C CYS A 31 -6.10 -3.75 12.99
N TRP A 32 -5.83 -4.72 12.11
CA TRP A 32 -4.50 -4.95 11.54
C TRP A 32 -4.29 -4.08 10.30
N TYR A 33 -3.15 -3.39 10.24
CA TYR A 33 -2.81 -2.52 9.12
C TYR A 33 -1.59 -3.02 8.34
N PRO A 34 -1.67 -3.11 7.01
CA PRO A 34 -0.56 -3.57 6.17
C PRO A 34 0.42 -2.41 5.93
N VAL A 35 1.65 -2.53 6.42
CA VAL A 35 2.62 -1.42 6.42
C VAL A 35 3.52 -1.40 5.18
N THR A 36 4.11 -2.55 4.89
CA THR A 36 5.06 -2.73 3.77
C THR A 36 5.27 -4.23 3.50
N PHE A 37 5.88 -4.57 2.39
CA PHE A 37 6.31 -5.94 2.14
C PHE A 37 7.59 -6.28 2.92
N VAL A 38 7.68 -7.51 3.42
CA VAL A 38 8.85 -8.01 4.15
C VAL A 38 10.12 -7.90 3.30
N GLN A 39 10.02 -8.20 2.00
CA GLN A 39 11.11 -8.11 1.02
C GLN A 39 11.61 -6.68 0.72
N ASP A 40 10.86 -5.66 1.16
CA ASP A 40 11.17 -4.25 0.93
C ASP A 40 11.57 -3.50 2.21
N LEU A 41 11.42 -4.15 3.36
CA LEU A 41 11.85 -3.61 4.63
C LEU A 41 13.39 -3.67 4.74
N PRO A 42 14.08 -2.55 5.00
CA PRO A 42 15.52 -2.56 5.22
C PRO A 42 15.90 -3.38 6.45
N THR A 43 17.06 -4.04 6.39
CA THR A 43 17.57 -4.89 7.48
C THR A 43 18.57 -4.15 8.38
N ASP A 44 19.14 -3.05 7.90
CA ASP A 44 20.30 -2.35 8.47
C ASP A 44 19.97 -0.96 9.02
N ARG A 45 18.72 -0.50 8.86
CA ARG A 45 18.28 0.82 9.30
C ARG A 45 16.81 0.83 9.71
N PRO A 46 16.38 1.81 10.53
CA PRO A 46 14.97 2.00 10.83
C PRO A 46 14.14 2.30 9.58
N TYR A 47 12.85 1.95 9.62
CA TYR A 47 11.88 2.24 8.58
C TYR A 47 10.76 3.11 9.15
N SER A 48 10.67 4.36 8.67
CA SER A 48 9.64 5.31 9.10
C SER A 48 8.35 5.15 8.31
N PHE A 49 7.22 5.24 9.01
CA PHE A 49 5.90 5.39 8.40
C PHE A 49 4.99 6.15 9.38
N SER A 50 3.72 6.32 9.01
CA SER A 50 2.71 6.86 9.91
C SER A 50 1.40 6.12 9.71
N LEU A 51 0.50 6.21 10.69
CA LEU A 51 -0.85 5.67 10.60
C LEU A 51 -1.80 6.70 11.21
N TYR A 52 -2.71 7.24 10.40
CA TYR A 52 -3.54 8.39 10.74
C TYR A 52 -2.74 9.53 11.41
N ASP A 53 -1.65 9.94 10.77
CA ASP A 53 -0.72 10.98 11.26
C ASP A 53 0.11 10.62 12.51
N GLU A 54 -0.12 9.47 13.15
CA GLU A 54 0.73 8.99 14.24
C GLU A 54 2.07 8.47 13.67
N PRO A 55 3.22 9.05 14.06
CA PRO A 55 4.51 8.67 13.49
C PRO A 55 5.03 7.38 14.13
N LEU A 56 5.39 6.40 13.31
CA LEU A 56 5.80 5.06 13.72
C LEU A 56 7.12 4.64 13.07
N VAL A 57 7.85 3.75 13.74
CA VAL A 57 9.15 3.24 13.25
C VAL A 57 9.21 1.72 13.41
N LEU A 58 9.59 1.05 12.32
CA LEU A 58 9.92 -0.37 12.30
C LEU A 58 11.45 -0.56 12.34
N PHE A 59 11.91 -1.58 13.03
CA PHE A 59 13.29 -2.06 12.94
C PHE A 59 13.37 -3.55 13.29
N ARG A 60 14.51 -4.19 12.99
CA ARG A 60 14.81 -5.56 13.41
C ARG A 60 15.79 -5.54 14.57
N ASN A 61 15.54 -6.38 15.57
CA ASN A 61 16.52 -6.65 16.61
C ASN A 61 17.63 -7.59 16.11
N GLN A 62 18.58 -7.94 16.98
CA GLN A 62 19.72 -8.80 16.63
C GLN A 62 19.30 -10.23 16.25
N ASP A 63 18.14 -10.70 16.76
CA ASP A 63 17.56 -12.00 16.39
C ASP A 63 16.74 -11.95 15.08
N GLY A 64 16.72 -10.80 14.39
CA GLY A 64 15.91 -10.58 13.18
C GLY A 64 14.42 -10.35 13.43
N LYS A 65 13.97 -10.32 14.69
CA LYS A 65 12.56 -10.10 15.07
C LYS A 65 12.19 -8.63 14.89
N LEU A 66 11.00 -8.39 14.33
CA LEU A 66 10.49 -7.03 14.12
C LEU A 66 10.04 -6.37 15.42
N ALA A 67 10.23 -5.05 15.46
CA ALA A 67 9.72 -4.14 16.46
C ALA A 67 8.99 -2.99 15.77
N CYS A 68 7.89 -2.52 16.36
CA CYS A 68 7.20 -1.30 15.95
C CYS A 68 7.05 -0.38 17.17
N LEU A 69 7.59 0.83 17.09
CA LEU A 69 7.53 1.83 18.15
C LEU A 69 6.94 3.15 17.66
N THR A 70 6.48 4.00 18.56
CA THR A 70 6.29 5.42 18.24
C THR A 70 7.61 6.03 17.77
N ASN A 71 7.60 6.74 16.65
CA ASN A 71 8.79 7.38 16.08
C ASN A 71 9.12 8.72 16.76
N ARG A 72 9.28 8.69 18.08
CA ARG A 72 9.56 9.87 18.89
C ARG A 72 10.33 9.47 20.14
N CYS A 73 11.55 9.96 20.27
CA CYS A 73 12.35 9.78 21.48
C CYS A 73 11.70 10.55 22.65
N PRO A 74 11.46 9.91 23.82
CA PRO A 74 10.85 10.57 24.98
C PRO A 74 11.73 11.65 25.60
N HIS A 75 13.03 11.70 25.29
CA HIS A 75 13.95 12.70 25.83
C HIS A 75 13.66 14.10 25.29
N ARG A 76 13.70 14.30 23.96
CA ARG A 76 13.52 15.61 23.30
C ARG A 76 12.80 15.52 21.96
N ALA A 77 11.90 14.55 21.80
CA ALA A 77 11.05 14.36 20.63
C ALA A 77 11.78 14.14 19.28
N ALA A 78 13.09 13.89 19.27
CA ALA A 78 13.81 13.52 18.07
C ALA A 78 13.23 12.24 17.44
N LYS A 79 13.20 12.19 16.11
CA LYS A 79 12.74 11.00 15.37
C LYS A 79 13.72 9.86 15.60
N LEU A 80 13.21 8.71 16.02
CA LEU A 80 14.00 7.49 16.16
C LEU A 80 14.37 6.89 14.80
N SER A 81 13.58 7.17 13.76
CA SER A 81 13.82 6.68 12.41
C SER A 81 15.04 7.30 11.73
N GLU A 82 15.46 8.49 12.16
CA GLU A 82 16.75 9.10 11.78
C GLU A 82 17.90 8.51 12.60
N GLY A 83 17.59 7.56 13.47
CA GLY A 83 18.50 6.80 14.32
C GLY A 83 19.34 5.77 13.56
N GLN A 84 20.01 4.93 14.34
CA GLN A 84 20.71 3.74 13.85
C GLN A 84 20.34 2.52 14.69
N ILE A 85 20.66 1.32 14.17
CA ILE A 85 20.46 0.06 14.90
C ILE A 85 21.81 -0.41 15.44
N ILE A 86 21.92 -0.50 16.77
CA ILE A 86 23.12 -0.95 17.49
C ILE A 86 22.76 -2.14 18.36
N ASP A 87 23.37 -3.30 18.11
CA ASP A 87 23.13 -4.55 18.85
C ASP A 87 21.62 -4.88 18.98
N GLY A 88 20.87 -4.67 17.91
CA GLY A 88 19.43 -4.92 17.89
C GLY A 88 18.55 -3.92 18.64
N LYS A 89 19.11 -2.78 19.07
CA LYS A 89 18.41 -1.67 19.71
C LYS A 89 18.35 -0.49 18.75
N ILE A 90 17.27 0.27 18.79
CA ILE A 90 17.19 1.54 18.06
C ILE A 90 17.83 2.65 18.89
N GLU A 91 18.85 3.30 18.35
CA GLU A 91 19.56 4.41 18.98
C GLU A 91 19.12 5.75 18.40
N CYS A 92 18.74 6.67 19.27
CA CYS A 92 18.45 8.05 18.89
C CYS A 92 19.75 8.81 18.62
N LEU A 93 19.97 9.28 17.38
CA LEU A 93 21.17 10.05 17.02
C LEU A 93 21.31 11.41 17.71
N TYR A 94 20.31 11.89 18.46
CA TYR A 94 20.45 13.15 19.17
C TYR A 94 21.34 13.02 20.42
N HIS A 95 21.16 11.98 21.22
CA HIS A 95 21.89 11.82 22.50
C HIS A 95 22.28 10.36 22.81
N GLY A 96 22.11 9.43 21.87
CA GLY A 96 22.50 8.03 22.02
C GLY A 96 21.61 7.19 22.94
N TRP A 97 20.39 7.64 23.25
CA TRP A 97 19.45 6.81 24.01
C TRP A 97 19.03 5.61 23.18
N GLN A 98 19.13 4.41 23.74
CA GLN A 98 18.83 3.16 23.03
C GLN A 98 17.58 2.51 23.59
N PHE A 99 16.73 1.99 22.69
CA PHE A 99 15.46 1.36 23.03
C PHE A 99 15.36 -0.06 22.47
N GLY A 100 14.80 -0.97 23.26
CA GLY A 100 14.50 -2.34 22.86
C GLY A 100 13.23 -2.48 22.03
N ARG A 101 12.88 -3.72 21.65
CA ARG A 101 11.67 -4.04 20.86
C ARG A 101 10.37 -3.68 21.57
N ASP A 102 10.35 -3.80 22.88
CA ASP A 102 9.24 -3.44 23.77
C ASP A 102 9.21 -1.94 24.09
N GLY A 103 10.14 -1.16 23.53
CA GLY A 103 10.25 0.27 23.74
C GLY A 103 10.89 0.66 25.09
N GLN A 104 11.35 -0.31 25.89
CA GLN A 104 12.11 -0.01 27.10
C GLN A 104 13.43 0.69 26.74
N CYS A 105 13.79 1.76 27.45
CA CYS A 105 15.12 2.33 27.33
C CYS A 105 16.14 1.43 28.03
N LEU A 106 17.14 0.99 27.26
CA LEU A 106 18.16 0.04 27.70
C LEU A 106 19.51 0.70 27.94
N HIS A 107 19.73 1.89 27.39
CA HIS A 107 20.98 2.62 27.55
C HIS A 107 20.78 4.13 27.41
N ILE A 108 21.39 4.89 28.33
CA ILE A 108 21.45 6.34 28.33
C ILE A 108 22.92 6.73 28.55
N PRO A 109 23.65 7.22 27.53
CA PRO A 109 25.08 7.48 27.68
C PRO A 109 25.42 8.56 28.71
N GLN A 110 24.49 9.47 28.99
CA GLN A 110 24.68 10.56 29.97
C GLN A 110 24.29 10.16 31.40
N LEU A 111 23.84 8.92 31.62
CA LEU A 111 23.49 8.42 32.94
C LEU A 111 24.71 7.73 33.56
N PRO A 112 25.10 8.05 34.82
CA PRO A 112 26.15 7.31 35.52
C PRO A 112 25.91 5.80 35.52
N GLU A 113 26.97 4.99 35.46
CA GLU A 113 26.87 3.52 35.33
C GLU A 113 26.09 2.86 36.49
N ASP A 114 26.17 3.44 37.68
CA ASP A 114 25.49 2.98 38.89
C ASP A 114 24.06 3.53 39.04
N ALA A 115 23.66 4.49 38.20
CA ALA A 115 22.34 5.10 38.25
C ALA A 115 21.29 4.29 37.48
N LYS A 116 20.09 4.21 38.05
CA LYS A 116 18.96 3.48 37.45
C LYS A 116 18.31 4.28 36.33
N ILE A 117 18.06 3.65 35.18
CA ILE A 117 17.28 4.25 34.09
C ILE A 117 15.86 4.60 34.61
N PRO A 118 15.39 5.85 34.41
CA PRO A 118 14.06 6.25 34.85
C PRO A 118 12.96 5.39 34.22
N ALA A 119 11.95 4.97 35.00
CA ALA A 119 10.85 4.13 34.49
C ALA A 119 10.04 4.80 33.35
N LYS A 120 10.04 6.13 33.28
CA LYS A 120 9.39 6.91 32.21
C LYS A 120 10.24 6.99 30.92
N ALA A 121 11.47 6.51 30.93
CA ALA A 121 12.31 6.39 29.74
C ALA A 121 11.83 5.17 28.94
N CYS A 122 10.66 5.28 28.33
CA CYS A 122 10.11 4.27 27.44
C CYS A 122 9.44 4.92 26.23
N VAL A 123 9.40 4.16 25.15
CA VAL A 123 8.66 4.49 23.93
C VAL A 123 7.50 3.50 23.85
N GLN A 124 6.33 3.94 23.41
CA GLN A 124 5.22 3.02 23.20
C GLN A 124 5.56 2.03 22.08
N SER A 125 5.34 0.74 22.35
CA SER A 125 5.47 -0.35 21.38
C SER A 125 4.11 -0.82 20.87
N PHE A 126 4.09 -1.35 19.66
CA PHE A 126 2.90 -1.88 18.98
C PHE A 126 3.13 -3.32 18.54
N THR A 127 2.08 -4.14 18.55
CA THR A 127 2.17 -5.52 18.06
C THR A 127 2.43 -5.52 16.56
N VAL A 128 3.44 -6.28 16.14
CA VAL A 128 3.86 -6.41 14.74
C VAL A 128 3.98 -7.89 14.36
N VAL A 129 3.48 -8.26 13.19
CA VAL A 129 3.47 -9.65 12.69
C VAL A 129 3.83 -9.66 11.20
N GLU A 130 4.60 -10.66 10.77
CA GLU A 130 4.78 -10.96 9.35
C GLU A 130 3.78 -12.06 8.94
N ARG A 131 2.89 -11.77 8.00
CA ARG A 131 1.92 -12.76 7.46
C ARG A 131 1.70 -12.52 5.97
N GLN A 132 1.74 -13.61 5.20
CA GLN A 132 1.68 -13.60 3.73
C GLN A 132 2.68 -12.64 3.06
N GLY A 133 3.88 -12.45 3.62
CA GLY A 133 4.92 -11.57 3.06
C GLY A 133 4.70 -10.06 3.27
N ILE A 134 3.69 -9.68 4.06
CA ILE A 134 3.42 -8.30 4.49
C ILE A 134 3.74 -8.15 5.98
N VAL A 135 4.25 -6.98 6.36
CA VAL A 135 4.38 -6.55 7.75
C VAL A 135 3.08 -5.90 8.20
N TRP A 136 2.47 -6.43 9.25
CA TRP A 136 1.20 -5.99 9.83
C TRP A 136 1.44 -5.34 11.18
N VAL A 137 0.76 -4.22 11.45
CA VAL A 137 0.81 -3.53 12.74
C VAL A 137 -0.60 -3.40 13.32
N TRP A 138 -0.71 -3.66 14.61
CA TRP A 138 -1.93 -3.50 15.40
C TRP A 138 -1.78 -2.30 16.34
N MET A 139 -2.75 -1.39 16.32
CA MET A 139 -2.69 -0.12 17.06
C MET A 139 -3.31 -0.19 18.47
N GLY A 140 -4.07 -1.24 18.75
CA GLY A 140 -4.77 -1.44 20.00
C GLY A 140 -3.89 -2.11 21.06
N LYS A 141 -4.53 -2.55 22.14
CA LYS A 141 -3.84 -3.29 23.20
C LYS A 141 -3.31 -4.64 22.67
N PRO A 142 -2.09 -5.07 23.05
CA PRO A 142 -1.50 -6.31 22.56
C PRO A 142 -2.35 -7.56 22.82
N GLU A 143 -3.07 -7.62 23.94
CA GLU A 143 -3.88 -8.77 24.34
C GLU A 143 -5.11 -8.98 23.42
N ALA A 144 -5.51 -7.93 22.69
CA ALA A 144 -6.61 -7.98 21.72
C ALA A 144 -6.13 -8.24 20.28
N ALA A 145 -4.82 -8.35 20.05
CA ALA A 145 -4.23 -8.50 18.72
C ALA A 145 -4.32 -9.95 18.22
N ASP A 146 -5.53 -10.41 17.88
CA ASP A 146 -5.75 -11.73 17.29
C ASP A 146 -5.19 -11.79 15.86
N GLN A 147 -4.20 -12.65 15.64
CA GLN A 147 -3.55 -12.80 14.33
C GLN A 147 -4.49 -13.38 13.28
N GLU A 148 -5.51 -14.16 13.66
CA GLU A 148 -6.51 -14.69 12.72
C GLU A 148 -7.44 -13.60 12.18
N GLY A 149 -7.48 -12.43 12.82
CA GLY A 149 -8.14 -11.24 12.30
C GLY A 149 -7.37 -10.50 11.19
N ILE A 150 -6.18 -10.97 10.79
CA ILE A 150 -5.44 -10.36 9.67
C ILE A 150 -6.17 -10.68 8.35
N PRO A 151 -6.51 -9.68 7.50
CA PRO A 151 -7.24 -9.89 6.26
C PRO A 151 -6.34 -10.53 5.17
N THR A 152 -6.16 -11.84 5.26
CA THR A 152 -5.41 -12.65 4.29
C THR A 152 -6.23 -13.03 3.07
N VAL A 153 -5.57 -13.31 1.95
CA VAL A 153 -6.19 -13.80 0.73
C VAL A 153 -5.81 -15.26 0.54
N ALA A 154 -6.77 -16.18 0.72
CA ALA A 154 -6.51 -17.62 0.73
C ALA A 154 -5.87 -18.14 -0.58
N ASP A 155 -6.22 -17.55 -1.73
CA ASP A 155 -5.63 -17.93 -3.03
C ASP A 155 -4.10 -17.72 -3.07
N LEU A 156 -3.55 -16.79 -2.27
CA LEU A 156 -2.11 -16.53 -2.18
C LEU A 156 -1.34 -17.60 -1.40
N ASP A 157 -2.02 -18.42 -0.60
CA ASP A 157 -1.41 -19.56 0.11
C ASP A 157 -1.29 -20.80 -0.80
N ASN A 158 -1.88 -20.77 -1.99
CA ASN A 158 -1.80 -21.86 -2.95
C ASN A 158 -0.42 -21.86 -3.66
N PRO A 159 0.36 -22.95 -3.61
CA PRO A 159 1.70 -23.01 -4.19
C PRO A 159 1.74 -22.90 -5.72
N THR A 160 0.60 -23.08 -6.41
CA THR A 160 0.50 -22.92 -7.87
C THR A 160 0.29 -21.47 -8.31
N VAL A 161 -0.05 -20.59 -7.36
CA VAL A 161 -0.31 -19.17 -7.60
C VAL A 161 1.00 -18.39 -7.49
N ALA A 162 1.23 -17.49 -8.44
CA ALA A 162 2.28 -16.49 -8.35
C ALA A 162 1.64 -15.10 -8.16
N SER A 163 2.31 -14.21 -7.44
CA SER A 163 1.89 -12.81 -7.28
C SER A 163 2.91 -11.83 -7.87
N SER A 164 2.39 -10.72 -8.38
CA SER A 164 3.12 -9.48 -8.61
C SER A 164 2.76 -8.51 -7.49
N ASP A 165 3.78 -8.12 -6.74
CA ASP A 165 3.66 -7.30 -5.54
C ASP A 165 4.18 -5.89 -5.82
N TYR A 166 3.37 -4.88 -5.51
CA TYR A 166 3.67 -3.47 -5.76
C TYR A 166 3.14 -2.59 -4.63
N MET A 167 3.82 -1.49 -4.30
CA MET A 167 3.32 -0.53 -3.31
C MET A 167 3.65 0.91 -3.71
N ILE A 168 2.79 1.85 -3.34
CA ILE A 168 2.99 3.28 -3.60
C ILE A 168 2.28 4.13 -2.55
N ASP A 169 2.89 5.25 -2.17
CA ASP A 169 2.23 6.32 -1.41
C ASP A 169 1.43 7.20 -2.38
N LEU A 170 0.16 7.43 -2.08
CA LEU A 170 -0.75 8.28 -2.83
C LEU A 170 -1.03 9.59 -2.06
N PRO A 171 -1.09 10.73 -2.76
CA PRO A 171 -1.29 12.07 -2.19
C PRO A 171 -2.78 12.41 -1.98
N TYR A 172 -3.56 11.46 -1.46
CA TYR A 172 -4.98 11.62 -1.14
C TYR A 172 -5.41 10.61 -0.06
N ASP A 173 -6.60 10.82 0.52
CA ASP A 173 -7.12 9.99 1.62
C ASP A 173 -7.41 8.57 1.13
N GLN A 174 -7.18 7.60 2.03
CA GLN A 174 -7.50 6.19 1.82
C GLN A 174 -8.94 5.97 1.33
N THR A 175 -9.90 6.79 1.77
CA THR A 175 -11.30 6.62 1.39
C THR A 175 -11.56 6.84 -0.10
N TYR A 176 -10.80 7.74 -0.74
CA TYR A 176 -10.91 7.95 -2.20
C TYR A 176 -10.24 6.83 -2.97
N PHE A 177 -9.14 6.27 -2.45
CA PHE A 177 -8.56 5.06 -3.03
C PHE A 177 -9.56 3.89 -3.02
N ILE A 178 -10.21 3.63 -1.87
CA ILE A 178 -11.18 2.52 -1.76
C ILE A 178 -12.37 2.74 -2.69
N GLU A 179 -12.87 3.97 -2.82
CA GLU A 179 -13.93 4.30 -3.79
C GLU A 179 -13.49 4.03 -5.23
N ASN A 180 -12.29 4.49 -5.62
CA ASN A 180 -11.73 4.23 -6.96
C ASN A 180 -11.53 2.72 -7.19
N ALA A 181 -11.06 1.97 -6.19
CA ALA A 181 -10.92 0.51 -6.23
C ALA A 181 -12.26 -0.23 -6.21
N LEU A 182 -13.39 0.40 -5.89
CA LEU A 182 -14.71 -0.19 -6.00
C LEU A 182 -15.42 0.17 -7.31
N ASP A 183 -14.79 0.99 -8.17
CA ASP A 183 -15.34 1.41 -9.45
C ASP A 183 -14.65 0.73 -10.64
N PRO A 184 -15.15 -0.40 -11.15
CA PRO A 184 -14.66 -0.97 -12.41
C PRO A 184 -15.00 -0.16 -13.67
N SER A 185 -15.81 0.91 -13.59
CA SER A 185 -16.29 1.65 -14.77
C SER A 185 -15.22 2.55 -15.38
N HIS A 186 -14.42 3.24 -14.55
CA HIS A 186 -13.35 4.11 -15.04
C HIS A 186 -12.25 3.34 -15.80
N LEU A 187 -12.11 2.03 -15.54
CA LEU A 187 -11.04 1.21 -16.13
C LEU A 187 -11.00 1.24 -17.66
N TYR A 188 -12.15 1.45 -18.32
CA TYR A 188 -12.23 1.53 -19.80
C TYR A 188 -11.90 2.91 -20.34
N ILE A 189 -11.95 3.95 -19.51
CA ILE A 189 -11.88 5.35 -19.92
C ILE A 189 -10.54 5.97 -19.53
N SER A 190 -10.14 5.82 -18.27
CA SER A 190 -8.88 6.37 -17.72
C SER A 190 -7.66 5.61 -18.24
N HIS A 191 -7.80 4.31 -18.51
CA HIS A 191 -6.69 3.43 -18.93
C HIS A 191 -6.76 3.02 -20.41
N GLU A 192 -7.16 3.94 -21.28
CA GLU A 192 -7.14 3.72 -22.74
C GLU A 192 -5.70 3.46 -23.21
N GLY A 193 -5.51 2.34 -23.92
CA GLY A 193 -4.21 2.02 -24.54
C GLY A 193 -3.16 1.47 -23.58
N THR A 194 -3.46 1.36 -22.28
CA THR A 194 -2.60 0.70 -21.28
C THR A 194 -3.16 -0.66 -20.86
N LEU A 195 -4.35 -0.68 -20.27
CA LEU A 195 -4.99 -1.91 -19.79
C LEU A 195 -6.26 -2.25 -20.57
N SER A 196 -6.96 -1.24 -21.06
CA SER A 196 -8.29 -1.39 -21.64
C SER A 196 -8.51 -0.46 -22.83
N SER A 197 -9.75 -0.46 -23.34
CA SER A 197 -10.17 0.46 -24.38
C SER A 197 -11.61 0.91 -24.17
N ARG A 198 -11.87 2.19 -24.47
CA ARG A 198 -13.13 2.93 -24.43
C ARG A 198 -14.22 2.23 -25.20
N LYS A 199 -13.88 1.51 -26.27
CA LYS A 199 -14.87 0.69 -27.02
C LYS A 199 -15.55 -0.38 -26.16
N TYR A 200 -14.91 -0.81 -25.08
CA TYR A 200 -15.45 -1.79 -24.13
C TYR A 200 -16.20 -1.15 -22.96
N ALA A 201 -16.22 0.18 -22.84
CA ALA A 201 -17.01 0.90 -21.86
C ALA A 201 -18.50 0.60 -22.08
N GLN A 202 -19.18 0.21 -21.01
CA GLN A 202 -20.54 -0.30 -21.04
C GLN A 202 -21.20 -0.23 -19.66
N PRO A 203 -22.54 -0.34 -19.57
CA PRO A 203 -23.21 -0.44 -18.29
C PRO A 203 -22.77 -1.70 -17.53
N LEU A 204 -22.57 -1.54 -16.23
CA LEU A 204 -22.31 -2.63 -15.31
C LEU A 204 -23.56 -2.88 -14.49
N GLU A 205 -23.76 -4.15 -14.14
CA GLU A 205 -24.73 -4.55 -13.13
C GLU A 205 -23.93 -4.89 -11.87
N MET A 206 -24.27 -4.23 -10.76
CA MET A 206 -23.65 -4.45 -9.47
C MET A 206 -24.68 -4.97 -8.46
N GLU A 207 -24.23 -5.77 -7.52
CA GLU A 207 -25.04 -6.26 -6.41
C GLU A 207 -24.25 -6.17 -5.10
N VAL A 208 -24.90 -5.62 -4.07
CA VAL A 208 -24.43 -5.72 -2.67
C VAL A 208 -25.03 -7.00 -2.11
N LEU A 209 -24.18 -7.94 -1.72
CA LEU A 209 -24.59 -9.23 -1.15
C LEU A 209 -24.70 -9.15 0.37
N GLU A 210 -23.80 -8.41 1.01
CA GLU A 210 -23.77 -8.19 2.44
C GLU A 210 -23.10 -6.86 2.76
N SER A 211 -23.57 -6.20 3.83
CA SER A 211 -22.97 -4.99 4.39
C SER A 211 -22.98 -5.10 5.92
N SER A 212 -21.81 -5.11 6.54
CA SER A 212 -21.63 -5.30 7.98
C SER A 212 -20.48 -4.43 8.51
N THR A 213 -20.22 -4.50 9.81
CA THR A 213 -19.09 -3.80 10.45
C THR A 213 -17.73 -4.26 9.93
N PHE A 214 -17.66 -5.47 9.37
CA PHE A 214 -16.46 -6.07 8.81
C PHE A 214 -16.23 -5.71 7.33
N GLY A 215 -17.18 -5.02 6.70
CA GLY A 215 -17.06 -4.53 5.32
C GLY A 215 -18.28 -4.83 4.46
N ILE A 216 -18.06 -4.88 3.14
CA ILE A 216 -19.11 -5.04 2.11
C ILE A 216 -18.71 -6.18 1.19
N ARG A 217 -19.59 -7.17 1.03
CA ARG A 217 -19.45 -8.19 -0.01
C ARG A 217 -20.27 -7.80 -1.22
N GLY A 218 -19.63 -7.81 -2.38
CA GLY A 218 -20.19 -7.27 -3.60
C GLY A 218 -19.81 -8.08 -4.83
N ARG A 219 -20.54 -7.87 -5.92
CA ARG A 219 -20.19 -8.42 -7.22
C ARG A 219 -20.65 -7.52 -8.35
N TYR A 220 -19.97 -7.61 -9.49
CA TYR A 220 -20.39 -6.92 -10.71
C TYR A 220 -20.24 -7.81 -11.95
N ARG A 221 -21.01 -7.49 -12.99
CA ARG A 221 -20.86 -8.11 -14.32
C ARG A 221 -21.16 -7.13 -15.45
N LYS A 222 -20.69 -7.49 -16.65
CA LYS A 222 -20.92 -6.71 -17.87
C LYS A 222 -22.29 -7.04 -18.46
N THR A 223 -23.03 -6.03 -18.89
CA THR A 223 -24.42 -6.20 -19.36
C THR A 223 -24.55 -6.46 -20.86
N ARG A 224 -23.60 -6.01 -21.70
CA ARG A 224 -23.70 -6.20 -23.17
C ARG A 224 -23.46 -7.66 -23.59
N GLN A 225 -22.73 -8.43 -22.81
CA GLN A 225 -22.46 -9.83 -23.09
C GLN A 225 -23.49 -10.71 -22.37
N LYS A 226 -24.27 -11.47 -23.14
CA LYS A 226 -25.18 -12.47 -22.59
C LYS A 226 -24.38 -13.47 -21.74
N ASN A 227 -24.85 -13.72 -20.51
CA ASN A 227 -24.21 -14.62 -19.53
C ASN A 227 -22.76 -14.23 -19.16
N SER A 228 -22.45 -12.93 -19.07
CA SER A 228 -21.16 -12.50 -18.51
C SER A 228 -20.99 -13.03 -17.06
N PRO A 229 -19.83 -13.62 -16.72
CA PRO A 229 -19.61 -14.14 -15.38
C PRO A 229 -19.54 -13.00 -14.36
N TRP A 230 -19.96 -13.30 -13.13
CA TRP A 230 -19.80 -12.37 -12.02
C TRP A 230 -18.33 -12.26 -11.61
N VAL A 231 -17.93 -11.06 -11.25
CA VAL A 231 -16.65 -10.78 -10.59
C VAL A 231 -16.98 -10.32 -9.17
N ASN A 232 -16.44 -11.02 -8.18
CA ASN A 232 -16.57 -10.60 -6.80
C ASN A 232 -15.68 -9.38 -6.56
N LEU A 233 -16.25 -8.41 -5.86
CA LEU A 233 -15.64 -7.14 -5.53
C LEU A 233 -16.01 -6.81 -4.09
N ASP A 234 -15.14 -7.23 -3.17
CA ASP A 234 -15.39 -7.15 -1.74
C ASP A 234 -14.49 -6.07 -1.12
N PHE A 235 -15.06 -5.30 -0.20
CA PHE A 235 -14.34 -4.43 0.72
C PHE A 235 -14.32 -5.11 2.10
N VAL A 236 -13.13 -5.41 2.61
CA VAL A 236 -12.92 -5.92 3.97
C VAL A 236 -12.34 -4.78 4.80
N ALA A 237 -13.08 -4.37 5.82
CA ALA A 237 -12.75 -3.22 6.63
C ALA A 237 -11.46 -3.46 7.45
N PRO A 238 -10.63 -2.42 7.64
CA PRO A 238 -10.74 -1.08 7.06
C PRO A 238 -10.00 -0.90 5.74
N ASN A 239 -9.28 -1.91 5.25
CA ASN A 239 -8.14 -1.65 4.37
C ASN A 239 -7.96 -2.55 3.14
N LEU A 240 -8.83 -3.53 2.90
CA LEU A 240 -8.64 -4.45 1.78
C LEU A 240 -9.81 -4.36 0.79
N VAL A 241 -9.50 -4.17 -0.48
CA VAL A 241 -10.44 -4.43 -1.59
C VAL A 241 -9.94 -5.63 -2.38
N THR A 242 -10.79 -6.63 -2.63
CA THR A 242 -10.43 -7.81 -3.42
C THR A 242 -11.27 -7.93 -4.67
N TYR A 243 -10.59 -8.18 -5.79
CA TYR A 243 -11.19 -8.63 -7.04
C TYR A 243 -10.94 -10.13 -7.20
N ARG A 244 -12.00 -10.91 -7.37
CA ARG A 244 -11.88 -12.35 -7.65
C ARG A 244 -12.83 -12.75 -8.76
N SER A 245 -12.30 -13.35 -9.82
CA SER A 245 -13.16 -13.88 -10.88
C SER A 245 -13.90 -15.11 -10.37
N SER A 246 -15.24 -15.11 -10.43
CA SER A 246 -16.05 -16.29 -10.11
C SER A 246 -16.10 -17.24 -11.31
N SER A 247 -14.95 -17.80 -11.69
CA SER A 247 -14.98 -19.08 -12.39
C SER A 247 -15.22 -20.11 -11.28
N GLY A 248 -16.43 -20.67 -11.17
CA GLY A 248 -16.94 -21.36 -9.97
C GLY A 248 -16.00 -22.36 -9.30
N GLU A 249 -16.35 -22.85 -8.10
CA GLU A 249 -15.50 -23.66 -7.18
C GLU A 249 -14.68 -24.83 -7.78
N LYS A 250 -15.00 -25.28 -9.01
CA LYS A 250 -14.28 -26.30 -9.77
C LYS A 250 -13.31 -25.74 -10.85
N SER A 251 -13.09 -24.43 -10.89
CA SER A 251 -12.20 -23.78 -11.85
C SER A 251 -10.74 -24.05 -11.52
N VAL A 252 -10.02 -24.63 -12.48
CA VAL A 252 -8.56 -24.80 -12.41
C VAL A 252 -7.83 -23.44 -12.50
N ARG A 253 -8.47 -22.38 -12.98
CA ARG A 253 -7.88 -21.05 -13.10
C ARG A 253 -8.19 -20.19 -11.89
N ILE A 254 -7.14 -19.72 -11.22
CA ILE A 254 -7.18 -18.79 -10.11
C ILE A 254 -6.60 -17.46 -10.62
N GLY A 255 -7.29 -16.36 -10.36
CA GLY A 255 -6.86 -15.03 -10.75
C GLY A 255 -7.62 -13.94 -9.98
N GLY A 256 -6.88 -12.97 -9.48
CA GLY A 256 -7.46 -11.87 -8.73
C GLY A 256 -6.45 -10.77 -8.38
N ALA A 257 -6.96 -9.76 -7.68
CA ALA A 257 -6.15 -8.68 -7.13
C ALA A 257 -6.57 -8.42 -5.68
N ALA A 258 -5.58 -8.23 -4.81
CA ALA A 258 -5.77 -7.76 -3.45
C ALA A 258 -5.15 -6.37 -3.34
N LEU A 259 -5.98 -5.39 -2.99
CA LEU A 259 -5.64 -3.98 -2.90
C LEU A 259 -5.74 -3.56 -1.44
N TYR A 260 -4.61 -3.66 -0.75
CA TYR A 260 -4.48 -3.22 0.63
C TYR A 260 -4.20 -1.71 0.67
N SER A 261 -4.63 -1.06 1.75
CA SER A 261 -4.41 0.37 1.95
C SER A 261 -4.07 0.72 3.40
N LEU A 262 -3.22 1.72 3.57
CA LEU A 262 -2.74 2.20 4.86
C LEU A 262 -2.94 3.72 4.89
N PRO A 263 -3.79 4.25 5.77
CA PRO A 263 -3.95 5.70 5.91
C PRO A 263 -2.70 6.24 6.61
N LEU A 264 -1.79 6.86 5.86
CA LEU A 264 -0.57 7.45 6.42
C LEU A 264 -0.90 8.72 7.22
N GLY A 265 -1.93 9.44 6.80
CA GLY A 265 -2.42 10.67 7.43
C GLY A 265 -3.46 11.34 6.55
N LYS A 266 -3.94 12.51 6.94
CA LYS A 266 -4.85 13.28 6.09
C LYS A 266 -4.13 13.70 4.81
N GLY A 267 -4.79 13.52 3.66
CA GLY A 267 -4.26 13.76 2.32
C GLY A 267 -3.20 12.76 1.88
N LYS A 268 -3.03 11.64 2.60
CA LYS A 268 -1.97 10.67 2.28
C LYS A 268 -2.32 9.24 2.69
N CYS A 269 -2.24 8.32 1.74
CA CYS A 269 -2.29 6.88 2.03
C CYS A 269 -1.18 6.13 1.32
N ARG A 270 -0.94 4.89 1.74
CA ARG A 270 -0.15 3.92 0.99
C ARG A 270 -1.06 2.83 0.51
N ILE A 271 -0.79 2.30 -0.67
CA ILE A 271 -1.44 1.10 -1.16
C ILE A 271 -0.42 -0.02 -1.37
N ILE A 272 -0.85 -1.24 -1.12
CA ILE A 272 -0.08 -2.47 -1.28
C ILE A 272 -0.93 -3.38 -2.18
N ILE A 273 -0.49 -3.56 -3.41
CA ILE A 273 -1.20 -4.28 -4.46
C ILE A 273 -0.55 -5.65 -4.63
N ARG A 274 -1.39 -6.69 -4.67
CA ARG A 274 -0.97 -8.05 -5.03
C ARG A 274 -1.87 -8.57 -6.14
N ASN A 275 -1.34 -8.62 -7.35
CA ASN A 275 -2.03 -9.26 -8.48
C ASN A 275 -1.58 -10.71 -8.53
N TYR A 276 -2.50 -11.65 -8.47
CA TYR A 276 -2.16 -13.06 -8.37
C TYR A 276 -2.90 -13.90 -9.40
N ASN A 277 -2.25 -14.94 -9.87
CA ASN A 277 -2.82 -15.92 -10.78
C ASN A 277 -1.99 -17.20 -10.81
N ASN A 278 -2.58 -18.28 -11.29
CA ASN A 278 -1.87 -19.54 -11.55
C ASN A 278 -1.60 -19.81 -13.04
N HIS A 279 -1.75 -18.80 -13.90
CA HIS A 279 -1.59 -18.92 -15.35
C HIS A 279 -0.66 -17.84 -15.92
N SER A 280 0.25 -18.20 -16.82
CA SER A 280 1.30 -17.26 -17.30
C SER A 280 2.29 -16.79 -16.21
N THR A 281 2.46 -17.58 -15.16
CA THR A 281 3.38 -17.30 -14.03
C THR A 281 4.85 -17.23 -14.46
N TRP A 282 5.21 -17.84 -15.60
CA TRP A 282 6.57 -17.79 -16.15
C TRP A 282 7.06 -16.37 -16.47
N LYS A 283 6.16 -15.46 -16.89
CA LYS A 283 6.52 -14.07 -17.18
C LYS A 283 7.01 -13.34 -15.93
N LEU A 284 6.32 -13.56 -14.80
CA LEU A 284 6.69 -13.00 -13.50
C LEU A 284 8.06 -13.47 -13.01
N LYS A 285 8.49 -14.68 -13.42
CA LYS A 285 9.78 -15.24 -13.03
C LYS A 285 10.97 -14.71 -13.85
N LEU A 286 10.73 -14.27 -15.09
CA LEU A 286 11.80 -13.81 -15.99
C LEU A 286 12.08 -12.31 -15.90
N GLN A 287 11.07 -11.51 -15.55
CA GLN A 287 11.19 -10.05 -15.53
C GLN A 287 11.64 -9.56 -14.15
N PRO A 288 12.68 -8.69 -14.07
CA PRO A 288 13.02 -8.04 -12.82
C PRO A 288 11.82 -7.27 -12.25
N ARG A 289 11.59 -7.37 -10.94
CA ARG A 289 10.41 -6.78 -10.28
C ARG A 289 10.26 -5.28 -10.58
N TRP A 290 11.37 -4.52 -10.54
CA TRP A 290 11.37 -3.09 -10.85
C TRP A 290 10.91 -2.75 -12.28
N MET A 291 11.09 -3.67 -13.23
CA MET A 291 10.67 -3.45 -14.61
C MET A 291 9.16 -3.65 -14.78
N GLU A 292 8.55 -4.57 -14.04
CA GLU A 292 7.08 -4.69 -14.00
C GLU A 292 6.46 -3.46 -13.33
N HIS A 293 7.14 -2.93 -12.31
CA HIS A 293 6.71 -1.73 -11.58
C HIS A 293 6.56 -0.51 -12.50
N TRP A 294 7.39 -0.34 -13.54
CA TRP A 294 7.23 0.77 -14.49
C TRP A 294 5.90 0.76 -15.24
N TYR A 295 5.38 -0.42 -15.58
CA TYR A 295 4.05 -0.54 -16.18
C TYR A 295 2.97 -0.19 -15.17
N ARG A 296 3.14 -0.62 -13.91
CA ARG A 296 2.22 -0.32 -12.82
C ARG A 296 2.18 1.17 -12.46
N ASP A 297 3.35 1.81 -12.42
CA ASP A 297 3.50 3.25 -12.17
C ASP A 297 2.70 4.04 -13.20
N LYS A 298 2.85 3.70 -14.49
CA LYS A 298 2.09 4.34 -15.56
C LYS A 298 0.58 4.19 -15.35
N PHE A 299 0.13 2.98 -15.06
CA PHE A 299 -1.27 2.67 -14.83
C PHE A 299 -1.88 3.50 -13.67
N LEU A 300 -1.23 3.53 -12.51
CA LEU A 300 -1.75 4.25 -11.34
C LEU A 300 -1.65 5.78 -11.47
N GLU A 301 -0.65 6.27 -12.20
CA GLU A 301 -0.48 7.71 -12.41
C GLU A 301 -1.53 8.29 -13.37
N GLU A 302 -2.21 7.48 -14.19
CA GLU A 302 -3.31 7.93 -15.05
C GLU A 302 -4.52 8.43 -14.25
N ASP A 303 -4.81 7.82 -13.09
CA ASP A 303 -5.92 8.25 -12.21
C ASP A 303 -5.53 9.37 -11.26
N LEU A 304 -4.23 9.53 -10.99
CA LEU A 304 -3.72 10.38 -9.91
C LEU A 304 -4.24 11.83 -9.96
N PRO A 305 -4.19 12.56 -11.10
CA PRO A 305 -4.69 13.94 -11.15
C PRO A 305 -6.21 14.03 -10.94
N LEU A 306 -6.96 13.01 -11.38
CA LEU A 306 -8.42 12.99 -11.28
C LEU A 306 -8.85 12.84 -9.82
N VAL A 307 -8.26 11.87 -9.10
CA VAL A 307 -8.62 11.60 -7.70
C VAL A 307 -8.15 12.72 -6.78
N VAL A 308 -6.95 13.28 -7.01
CA VAL A 308 -6.46 14.45 -6.27
C VAL A 308 -7.38 15.64 -6.48
N GLY A 309 -7.76 15.94 -7.73
CA GLY A 309 -8.68 17.03 -8.03
C GLY A 309 -10.07 16.83 -7.43
N GLN A 310 -10.58 15.59 -7.45
CA GLN A 310 -11.85 15.21 -6.84
C GLN A 310 -11.84 15.47 -5.32
N GLN A 311 -10.80 15.01 -4.60
CA GLN A 311 -10.70 15.25 -3.17
C GLN A 311 -10.60 16.76 -2.87
N ALA A 312 -9.74 17.48 -3.57
CA ALA A 312 -9.54 18.91 -3.36
C ALA A 312 -10.84 19.70 -3.55
N GLU A 313 -11.65 19.37 -4.57
CA GLU A 313 -12.92 20.04 -4.82
C GLU A 313 -13.97 19.71 -3.76
N VAL A 314 -14.06 18.46 -3.33
CA VAL A 314 -14.97 18.06 -2.23
C VAL A 314 -14.62 18.80 -0.94
N GLU A 315 -13.33 18.88 -0.60
CA GLU A 315 -12.86 19.58 0.59
C GLU A 315 -13.13 21.08 0.51
N ARG A 316 -12.87 21.70 -0.65
CA ARG A 316 -13.13 23.13 -0.91
C ARG A 316 -14.60 23.49 -0.75
N LEU A 317 -15.50 22.66 -1.29
CA LEU A 317 -16.95 22.88 -1.19
C LEU A 317 -17.46 22.63 0.22
N GLY A 318 -16.88 21.65 0.94
CA GLY A 318 -17.20 21.37 2.33
C GLY A 318 -18.64 20.91 2.57
N THR A 319 -19.35 20.48 1.53
CA THR A 319 -20.72 19.95 1.61
C THR A 319 -20.72 18.42 1.67
N SER A 320 -21.87 17.82 1.93
CA SER A 320 -22.03 16.37 1.93
C SER A 320 -21.93 15.80 0.51
N LEU A 321 -21.34 14.60 0.37
CA LEU A 321 -21.16 13.96 -0.93
C LEU A 321 -22.49 13.70 -1.66
N ASN A 322 -23.56 13.41 -0.91
CA ASN A 322 -24.90 13.23 -1.49
C ASN A 322 -25.47 14.47 -2.20
N SER A 323 -24.90 15.66 -1.95
CA SER A 323 -25.26 16.90 -2.64
C SER A 323 -24.39 17.16 -3.88
N LEU A 324 -23.19 16.56 -3.93
CA LEU A 324 -22.20 16.77 -4.98
C LEU A 324 -22.25 15.69 -6.06
N TYR A 325 -22.50 14.44 -5.67
CA TYR A 325 -22.37 13.30 -6.57
C TYR A 325 -23.72 12.96 -7.21
N LEU A 326 -23.75 12.95 -8.54
CA LEU A 326 -24.84 12.34 -9.30
C LEU A 326 -24.50 10.87 -9.55
N GLN A 327 -25.40 9.98 -9.14
CA GLN A 327 -25.12 8.54 -9.09
C GLN A 327 -25.97 7.76 -10.07
N LEU A 328 -25.33 6.81 -10.74
CA LEU A 328 -25.95 5.78 -11.55
C LEU A 328 -26.23 4.55 -10.69
N LYS A 329 -27.51 4.29 -10.44
CA LYS A 329 -27.97 3.14 -9.63
C LYS A 329 -27.52 1.76 -10.15
N THR A 330 -27.03 1.66 -11.39
CA THR A 330 -26.54 0.41 -11.96
C THR A 330 -25.06 0.19 -11.69
N SER A 331 -24.25 1.25 -11.82
CA SER A 331 -22.78 1.18 -11.88
C SER A 331 -22.09 1.77 -10.65
N ASP A 332 -22.80 2.45 -9.76
CA ASP A 332 -22.19 3.12 -8.60
C ASP A 332 -22.60 2.48 -7.25
N MET A 333 -23.35 1.36 -7.27
CA MET A 333 -23.94 0.78 -6.05
C MET A 333 -22.93 0.50 -4.94
N LEU A 334 -21.77 -0.08 -5.27
CA LEU A 334 -20.74 -0.42 -4.28
C LEU A 334 -20.05 0.83 -3.71
N LEU A 335 -19.89 1.88 -4.51
CA LEU A 335 -19.32 3.16 -4.06
C LEU A 335 -20.27 3.83 -3.04
N ILE A 336 -21.57 3.80 -3.34
CA ILE A 336 -22.61 4.34 -2.46
C ILE A 336 -22.62 3.59 -1.14
N GLU A 337 -22.62 2.25 -1.22
CA GLU A 337 -22.65 1.41 -0.04
C GLU A 337 -21.40 1.65 0.82
N TYR A 338 -20.23 1.83 0.21
CA TYR A 338 -19.01 2.18 0.94
C TYR A 338 -19.08 3.54 1.66
N ARG A 339 -19.60 4.58 1.00
CA ARG A 339 -19.76 5.89 1.65
C ARG A 339 -20.82 5.87 2.75
N LYS A 340 -21.88 5.05 2.63
CA LYS A 340 -22.85 4.81 3.70
C LYS A 340 -22.28 3.96 4.84
N TRP A 341 -21.41 3.01 4.53
CA TRP A 341 -20.68 2.24 5.52
C TRP A 341 -19.83 3.17 6.40
N LEU A 342 -19.16 4.16 5.79
CA LEU A 342 -18.45 5.21 6.54
C LEU A 342 -19.39 6.06 7.41
N ASP A 343 -20.58 6.43 6.92
CA ASP A 343 -21.57 7.13 7.75
C ASP A 343 -22.00 6.31 8.97
N LYS A 344 -22.16 5.00 8.79
CA LYS A 344 -22.67 4.08 9.83
C LYS A 344 -21.59 3.68 10.84
N PHE A 345 -20.36 3.46 10.40
CA PHE A 345 -19.30 2.82 11.20
C PHE A 345 -18.03 3.66 11.33
N GLY A 346 -17.89 4.74 10.56
CA GLY A 346 -16.66 5.54 10.50
C GLY A 346 -16.45 6.48 11.68
N THR A 347 -17.39 6.59 12.64
CA THR A 347 -17.34 7.55 13.76
C THR A 347 -16.06 7.45 14.59
N SER A 348 -15.53 6.23 14.76
CA SER A 348 -14.27 6.00 15.48
C SER A 348 -13.03 6.48 14.73
N LEU A 349 -13.05 6.50 13.38
CA LEU A 349 -11.91 6.90 12.54
C LEU A 349 -11.42 8.31 12.91
N PRO A 350 -10.11 8.60 12.87
CA PRO A 350 -9.61 9.94 13.18
C PRO A 350 -10.18 11.05 12.29
N PHE A 351 -10.38 10.73 11.01
CA PHE A 351 -11.07 11.54 10.02
C PHE A 351 -11.72 10.63 8.97
N TYR A 352 -12.82 11.09 8.36
CA TYR A 352 -13.44 10.42 7.22
C TYR A 352 -14.42 11.35 6.50
N GLN A 353 -14.70 11.03 5.23
CA GLN A 353 -15.78 11.63 4.45
C GLN A 353 -16.75 10.52 4.05
N GLY A 354 -17.91 10.49 4.71
CA GLY A 354 -19.00 9.56 4.38
C GLY A 354 -19.92 10.16 3.32
N TYR A 355 -21.07 9.53 3.10
CA TYR A 355 -22.03 9.97 2.09
C TYR A 355 -22.78 11.24 2.52
N SER A 356 -23.17 11.27 3.80
CA SER A 356 -23.93 12.37 4.41
C SER A 356 -23.19 12.99 5.60
N THR A 357 -22.26 12.27 6.21
CA THR A 357 -21.51 12.70 7.39
C THR A 357 -20.04 12.91 7.07
N ARG A 358 -19.34 13.66 7.91
CA ARG A 358 -17.89 13.86 7.82
C ARG A 358 -17.29 14.10 9.21
N LYS A 359 -16.03 13.72 9.37
CA LYS A 359 -15.21 14.05 10.54
C LYS A 359 -13.87 14.60 10.06
N LEU A 360 -13.58 15.84 10.43
CA LEU A 360 -12.32 16.52 10.08
C LEU A 360 -11.18 16.08 11.01
N SER A 361 -9.99 15.94 10.45
CA SER A 361 -8.75 15.74 11.20
C SER A 361 -8.39 16.98 12.02
N GLN A 362 -7.48 16.81 12.99
CA GLN A 362 -6.95 17.94 13.74
C GLN A 362 -6.16 18.91 12.85
N LYS A 363 -5.36 18.40 11.91
CA LYS A 363 -4.57 19.24 10.99
C LYS A 363 -5.42 20.07 10.03
N GLU A 364 -6.55 19.54 9.56
CA GLU A 364 -7.51 20.32 8.74
C GLU A 364 -8.11 21.50 9.51
N ARG A 365 -8.27 21.38 10.84
CA ARG A 365 -8.73 22.50 11.66
C ARG A 365 -7.70 23.61 11.80
N GLU A 366 -6.43 23.33 11.51
CA GLU A 366 -5.30 24.23 11.73
C GLU A 366 -4.73 24.82 10.40
N ASP A 367 -5.36 24.55 9.25
CA ASP A 367 -5.07 25.11 7.90
C ASP A 367 -3.59 25.03 7.44
N ASN A 368 -2.92 23.89 7.74
CA ASN A 368 -1.46 23.78 7.58
C ASN A 368 -1.00 22.57 6.74
N GLN A 369 -1.72 22.26 5.66
CA GLN A 369 -1.36 21.13 4.80
C GLN A 369 -0.40 21.54 3.69
N GLN A 370 0.84 21.03 3.76
CA GLN A 370 1.69 21.00 2.56
C GLN A 370 1.20 19.87 1.63
N PRO A 371 1.05 20.13 0.32
CA PRO A 371 0.67 19.11 -0.63
C PRO A 371 1.71 17.99 -0.64
N ALA A 372 1.25 16.74 -0.63
CA ALA A 372 2.12 15.59 -0.69
C ALA A 372 2.92 15.59 -2.01
N PRO A 373 4.19 15.16 -2.00
CA PRO A 373 5.02 15.14 -3.19
C PRO A 373 4.41 14.24 -4.28
N LEU A 374 4.35 14.73 -5.51
CA LEU A 374 3.81 13.98 -6.66
C LEU A 374 4.91 13.15 -7.37
N ASP A 375 6.17 13.33 -7.01
CA ASP A 375 7.29 12.61 -7.62
C ASP A 375 7.28 11.11 -7.30
N ARG A 376 7.72 10.30 -8.27
CA ARG A 376 7.74 8.84 -8.14
C ARG A 376 8.84 8.37 -7.19
N LEU A 377 9.93 9.14 -7.08
CA LEU A 377 11.07 8.79 -6.24
C LEU A 377 10.63 8.57 -4.79
N ARG A 378 9.90 9.53 -4.22
CA ARG A 378 9.39 9.48 -2.85
C ARG A 378 8.20 8.56 -2.70
N ARG A 379 7.28 8.55 -3.67
CA ARG A 379 6.04 7.76 -3.57
C ARG A 379 6.25 6.26 -3.71
N HIS A 380 7.20 5.81 -4.54
CA HIS A 380 7.40 4.40 -4.84
C HIS A 380 8.87 3.97 -4.74
N THR A 381 9.77 4.61 -5.48
CA THR A 381 11.14 4.11 -5.67
C THR A 381 11.88 3.92 -4.35
N GLN A 382 11.82 4.88 -3.43
CA GLN A 382 12.53 4.82 -2.15
C GLN A 382 11.95 3.80 -1.17
N ILE A 383 10.67 3.46 -1.29
CA ILE A 383 10.00 2.50 -0.41
C ILE A 383 10.04 1.07 -0.95
N CYS A 384 10.26 0.89 -2.25
CA CYS A 384 10.43 -0.41 -2.92
C CYS A 384 11.91 -0.80 -3.02
N GLY A 385 12.33 -1.87 -2.35
CA GLY A 385 13.72 -2.34 -2.32
C GLY A 385 14.30 -2.66 -3.71
N SER A 386 13.52 -3.26 -4.60
CA SER A 386 13.93 -3.55 -5.98
C SER A 386 14.14 -2.27 -6.79
N CYS A 387 13.20 -1.32 -6.74
CA CYS A 387 13.30 -0.06 -7.50
C CYS A 387 14.38 0.84 -6.93
N ASN A 388 14.50 0.94 -5.60
CA ASN A 388 15.57 1.69 -4.95
C ASN A 388 16.95 1.14 -5.33
N ARG A 389 17.13 -0.19 -5.34
CA ARG A 389 18.40 -0.82 -5.72
C ARG A 389 18.72 -0.55 -7.20
N ALA A 390 17.75 -0.72 -8.09
CA ALA A 390 17.93 -0.41 -9.52
C ALA A 390 18.31 1.06 -9.72
N TYR A 391 17.58 1.98 -9.08
CA TYR A 391 17.86 3.41 -9.09
C TYR A 391 19.30 3.73 -8.62
N GLN A 392 19.74 3.16 -7.50
CA GLN A 392 21.08 3.38 -6.98
C GLN A 392 22.17 2.86 -7.93
N VAL A 393 21.99 1.66 -8.49
CA VAL A 393 22.91 1.09 -9.50
C VAL A 393 22.98 1.99 -10.72
N THR A 394 21.84 2.38 -11.28
CA THR A 394 21.78 3.27 -12.44
C THR A 394 22.41 4.63 -12.16
N ASN A 395 22.19 5.21 -10.98
CA ASN A 395 22.79 6.48 -10.60
C ASN A 395 24.32 6.38 -10.45
N ARG A 396 24.83 5.28 -9.87
CA ARG A 396 26.28 5.00 -9.82
C ARG A 396 26.86 4.87 -11.22
N LEU A 397 26.24 4.07 -12.09
CA LEU A 397 26.67 3.91 -13.49
C LEU A 397 26.74 5.27 -14.20
N LYS A 398 25.69 6.09 -14.10
CA LYS A 398 25.69 7.44 -14.67
C LYS A 398 26.88 8.27 -14.19
N THR A 399 27.10 8.35 -12.89
CA THR A 399 28.19 9.16 -12.31
C THR A 399 29.57 8.62 -12.68
N THR A 400 29.76 7.30 -12.64
CA THR A 400 31.01 6.64 -13.03
C THR A 400 31.34 6.90 -14.50
N PHE A 401 30.39 6.68 -15.41
CA PHE A 401 30.64 6.85 -16.85
C PHE A 401 30.77 8.32 -17.28
N VAL A 402 30.16 9.27 -16.56
CA VAL A 402 30.50 10.70 -16.72
C VAL A 402 31.96 10.96 -16.33
N GLY A 403 32.42 10.41 -15.21
CA GLY A 403 33.83 10.52 -14.79
C GLY A 403 34.80 9.89 -15.80
N VAL A 404 34.48 8.69 -16.30
CA VAL A 404 35.27 8.00 -17.34
C VAL A 404 35.31 8.81 -18.64
N ALA A 405 34.18 9.38 -19.06
CA ALA A 405 34.13 10.21 -20.27
C ALA A 405 35.05 11.45 -20.13
N ILE A 406 35.02 12.13 -18.98
CA ILE A 406 35.87 13.29 -18.69
C ILE A 406 37.34 12.88 -18.67
N ALA A 407 37.68 11.77 -17.99
CA ALA A 407 39.07 11.29 -17.91
C ALA A 407 39.62 10.88 -19.28
N LEU A 408 38.83 10.20 -20.11
CA LEU A 408 39.24 9.81 -21.45
C LEU A 408 39.33 11.00 -22.42
N ALA A 409 38.44 11.98 -22.28
CA ALA A 409 38.55 13.22 -23.05
C ALA A 409 39.82 14.01 -22.67
N ALA A 410 40.14 14.10 -21.37
CA ALA A 410 41.37 14.71 -20.90
C ALA A 410 42.61 13.95 -21.40
N LEU A 411 42.57 12.61 -21.40
CA LEU A 411 43.66 11.78 -21.94
C LEU A 411 43.86 12.04 -23.43
N ALA A 412 42.79 12.11 -24.23
CA ALA A 412 42.85 12.40 -25.65
C ALA A 412 43.53 13.75 -25.94
N ILE A 413 43.26 14.77 -25.11
CA ILE A 413 43.88 16.11 -25.24
C ILE A 413 45.39 16.09 -24.95
N VAL A 414 45.85 15.20 -24.05
CA VAL A 414 47.24 15.19 -23.57
C VAL A 414 48.13 14.20 -24.34
N THR A 415 47.55 13.25 -25.07
CA THR A 415 48.33 12.27 -25.84
C THR A 415 48.64 12.74 -27.25
N ASP A 416 49.92 12.97 -27.54
CA ASP A 416 50.41 13.30 -28.89
C ASP A 416 50.66 12.03 -29.71
N GLY A 417 49.58 11.32 -30.10
CA GLY A 417 49.66 10.13 -30.92
C GLY A 417 48.30 9.71 -31.49
N SER A 418 48.21 9.63 -32.82
CA SER A 418 46.94 9.42 -33.53
C SER A 418 46.19 8.16 -33.12
N GLY A 419 46.89 7.10 -32.70
CA GLY A 419 46.28 5.86 -32.21
C GLY A 419 45.68 5.97 -30.82
N THR A 420 46.43 6.51 -29.85
CA THR A 420 45.99 6.64 -28.45
C THR A 420 44.94 7.73 -28.30
N GLU A 421 45.08 8.83 -29.02
CA GLU A 421 44.10 9.92 -29.09
C GLU A 421 42.76 9.42 -29.64
N LEU A 422 42.78 8.65 -30.73
CA LEU A 422 41.58 8.08 -31.33
C LEU A 422 40.89 7.09 -30.40
N ILE A 423 41.63 6.19 -29.75
CA ILE A 423 41.08 5.22 -28.80
C ILE A 423 40.44 5.94 -27.61
N ALA A 424 41.13 6.93 -27.04
CA ALA A 424 40.63 7.72 -25.91
C ALA A 424 39.35 8.50 -26.30
N SER A 425 39.32 9.08 -27.49
CA SER A 425 38.14 9.80 -28.02
C SER A 425 36.94 8.88 -28.22
N LEU A 426 37.13 7.71 -28.85
CA LEU A 426 36.09 6.70 -29.06
C LEU A 426 35.58 6.13 -27.72
N GLY A 427 36.49 5.90 -26.78
CA GLY A 427 36.16 5.47 -25.42
C GLY A 427 35.34 6.52 -24.67
N SER A 428 35.70 7.79 -24.77
CA SER A 428 34.94 8.90 -24.20
C SER A 428 33.53 8.98 -24.80
N GLY A 429 33.41 8.91 -26.12
CA GLY A 429 32.11 8.86 -26.80
C GLY A 429 31.23 7.69 -26.33
N SER A 430 31.79 6.48 -26.22
CA SER A 430 31.08 5.30 -25.71
C SER A 430 30.63 5.49 -24.25
N ALA A 431 31.48 6.08 -23.41
CA ALA A 431 31.16 6.38 -22.02
C ALA A 431 30.01 7.40 -21.91
N VAL A 432 29.97 8.42 -22.76
CA VAL A 432 28.85 9.38 -22.84
C VAL A 432 27.55 8.69 -23.22
N VAL A 433 27.56 7.77 -24.18
CA VAL A 433 26.36 7.00 -24.57
C VAL A 433 25.85 6.18 -23.38
N ILE A 434 26.72 5.46 -22.67
CA ILE A 434 26.34 4.66 -21.51
C ILE A 434 25.78 5.56 -20.39
N ALA A 435 26.43 6.69 -20.11
CA ALA A 435 25.94 7.66 -19.13
C ALA A 435 24.57 8.22 -19.50
N THR A 436 24.32 8.45 -20.79
CA THR A 436 23.03 8.95 -21.31
C THR A 436 21.93 7.90 -21.15
N VAL A 437 22.19 6.65 -21.52
CA VAL A 437 21.24 5.54 -21.33
C VAL A 437 20.95 5.35 -19.83
N ALA A 438 21.98 5.35 -18.98
CA ALA A 438 21.80 5.29 -17.53
C ALA A 438 20.99 6.48 -17.02
N HIS A 439 21.21 7.69 -17.54
CA HIS A 439 20.39 8.85 -17.18
C HIS A 439 18.91 8.67 -17.57
N GLN A 440 18.62 8.18 -18.78
CA GLN A 440 17.25 7.91 -19.22
C GLN A 440 16.57 6.88 -18.31
N VAL A 441 17.22 5.75 -18.03
CA VAL A 441 16.70 4.73 -17.10
C VAL A 441 16.49 5.32 -15.70
N LYS A 442 17.41 6.16 -15.21
CA LYS A 442 17.28 6.85 -13.92
C LYS A 442 16.02 7.71 -13.87
N THR A 443 15.67 8.41 -14.95
CA THR A 443 14.48 9.29 -14.94
C THR A 443 13.16 8.52 -14.77
N HIS A 444 13.09 7.25 -15.21
CA HIS A 444 11.93 6.38 -14.96
C HIS A 444 11.73 6.07 -13.47
N PHE A 445 12.74 6.23 -12.62
CA PHE A 445 12.58 6.06 -11.17
C PHE A 445 12.24 7.38 -10.44
N GLU A 446 12.37 8.53 -11.11
CA GLU A 446 12.24 9.85 -10.49
C GLU A 446 10.95 10.56 -10.87
N ARG A 447 10.62 10.57 -12.17
CA ARG A 447 9.60 11.47 -12.73
C ARG A 447 8.31 10.73 -13.02
N SER A 448 7.17 11.31 -12.62
CA SER A 448 5.84 10.86 -13.04
C SER A 448 5.70 10.86 -14.57
N TYR A 449 4.87 9.96 -15.12
CA TYR A 449 4.48 9.94 -16.53
C TYR A 449 3.50 11.07 -16.85
N THR A 450 2.73 11.52 -15.85
CA THR A 450 1.93 12.73 -15.95
C THR A 450 2.84 13.95 -15.83
N ARG A 451 2.92 14.77 -16.88
CA ARG A 451 3.49 16.12 -16.75
C ARG A 451 2.50 16.95 -15.94
N HIS A 452 2.92 17.43 -14.78
CA HIS A 452 2.20 18.44 -14.01
C HIS A 452 2.36 19.81 -14.65
#